data_AF-A0A7V5WID5-F1
#
_entry.id   AF-A0A7V5WID5-F1
#
_cell.length_a   1.000
_cell.length_b   1.000
_cell.length_c   1.000
_cell.angle_alpha   90.00
_cell.angle_beta   90.00
_cell.angle_gamma   90.00
#
_symmetry.space_group_name_H-M   'P 1'
#
loop_
_entity.id
_entity.type
_entity.pdbx_description
1 polymer ?
#
loop_
_entity_poly.entity_id
_entity_poly.type
_entity_poly.pdbx_seq_one_letter_code
_entity_poly.pdbx_strand_id
1 'polypeptide(L)'
;RKGLLRYETFAVSSLRNPTLFTWGHTRRGAWGLPTDFPEGPDKDMADLVMEALRGEGVTFHLGTAVVDAAQANGLKTVTVEDREGRRADYTADTLLLAQGRTANTAGLGLERIGVTMTPNGIAVDHRLRTSCKHIFAAGDVTGAFQFTHAAGYEGGIVVANAVFRLPRKADYTLMPWCTYTDPELASIGMNEKRAASKGIEYSVWTEEFLANDRALAEGRSGGKIKMILDEKEKVIGVQIAGPRAGDLLGEWVAILGGGVRLSTVAGAVHPYPTLAEINKRVAGTFISTKIFSERLKKGLRFFFQLKGPLRNPCSRIDR
;
A
#
# COMPACT_ATOMS: atom_id res chain seq x y z
N ARG A 1 -27.04 -0.37 28.47
CA ARG A 1 -25.77 -0.56 27.74
C ARG A 1 -26.04 -0.26 26.28
N LYS A 2 -26.07 1.04 25.93
CA LYS A 2 -26.27 1.54 24.58
C LYS A 2 -24.93 2.13 24.15
N GLY A 3 -24.24 1.44 23.27
CA GLY A 3 -23.05 1.92 22.57
C GLY A 3 -23.19 1.46 21.14
N LEU A 4 -23.70 2.35 20.28
CA LEU A 4 -23.77 2.15 18.85
C LEU A 4 -22.30 2.04 18.36
N LEU A 5 -21.81 0.81 18.17
CA LEU A 5 -20.48 0.60 17.59
C LEU A 5 -20.61 0.89 16.09
N ARG A 6 -20.07 2.03 15.69
CA ARG A 6 -20.26 2.63 14.37
C ARG A 6 -18.96 2.62 13.58
N TYR A 7 -18.35 1.45 13.38
CA TYR A 7 -17.11 1.28 12.59
C TYR A 7 -17.11 -0.14 11.99
N GLU A 8 -16.70 -0.32 10.72
CA GLU A 8 -17.16 -1.46 9.89
C GLU A 8 -16.08 -2.06 9.00
N THR A 9 -15.80 -3.35 9.22
CA THR A 9 -15.29 -4.33 8.25
C THR A 9 -15.55 -5.73 8.80
N PHE A 10 -16.27 -6.58 8.07
CA PHE A 10 -16.56 -7.96 8.48
C PHE A 10 -16.36 -8.90 7.28
N ALA A 11 -15.87 -10.11 7.55
CA ALA A 11 -15.85 -11.20 6.57
C ALA A 11 -16.76 -12.33 7.07
N VAL A 12 -17.62 -12.80 6.20
CA VAL A 12 -18.66 -13.81 6.41
C VAL A 12 -18.30 -14.96 5.46
N SER A 13 -18.16 -16.20 5.96
CA SER A 13 -17.84 -17.35 5.10
C SER A 13 -18.71 -18.54 5.48
N SER A 14 -19.32 -19.17 4.48
CA SER A 14 -20.09 -20.41 4.63
C SER A 14 -19.45 -21.51 3.80
N LEU A 15 -19.51 -22.76 4.29
CA LEU A 15 -19.08 -23.94 3.52
C LEU A 15 -19.98 -24.21 2.30
N ARG A 16 -21.13 -23.53 2.18
CA ARG A 16 -22.12 -23.72 1.11
C ARG A 16 -22.33 -22.50 0.21
N ASN A 17 -21.69 -21.36 0.50
CA ASN A 17 -21.86 -20.11 -0.25
C ASN A 17 -20.53 -19.34 -0.37
N PRO A 18 -20.35 -18.52 -1.43
CA PRO A 18 -19.16 -17.70 -1.62
C PRO A 18 -18.78 -16.87 -0.38
N THR A 19 -17.49 -16.68 -0.14
CA THR A 19 -17.00 -15.84 0.97
C THR A 19 -17.44 -14.40 0.73
N LEU A 20 -18.09 -13.81 1.72
CA LEU A 20 -18.75 -12.53 1.67
C LEU A 20 -18.00 -11.51 2.54
N PHE A 21 -17.50 -10.44 1.94
CA PHE A 21 -16.87 -9.34 2.66
C PHE A 21 -17.80 -8.13 2.65
N THR A 22 -18.13 -7.62 3.82
CA THR A 22 -18.85 -6.34 3.97
C THR A 22 -17.85 -5.27 4.36
N TRP A 23 -17.96 -4.11 3.70
CA TRP A 23 -16.99 -3.03 3.86
C TRP A 23 -17.69 -1.70 4.16
N GLY A 24 -17.30 -1.10 5.28
CA GLY A 24 -17.91 0.11 5.83
C GLY A 24 -17.81 1.35 4.95
N HIS A 25 -18.65 2.34 5.24
CA HIS A 25 -18.86 3.53 4.40
C HIS A 25 -17.69 4.51 4.26
N THR A 26 -16.57 4.33 4.96
CA THR A 26 -15.47 5.30 4.92
C THR A 26 -14.43 4.90 3.88
N ARG A 27 -14.13 5.76 2.90
CA ARG A 27 -12.94 5.67 2.02
C ARG A 27 -11.59 5.45 2.76
N ARG A 28 -11.59 5.50 4.10
CA ARG A 28 -10.50 5.18 5.01
C ARG A 28 -10.57 3.71 5.42
N GLY A 29 -9.58 2.91 5.02
CA GLY A 29 -9.31 1.63 5.68
C GLY A 29 -9.50 0.33 4.88
N ALA A 30 -9.79 0.36 3.57
CA ALA A 30 -10.09 -0.85 2.75
C ALA A 30 -9.00 -1.91 2.70
N TRP A 31 -7.86 -1.60 3.31
CA TRP A 31 -6.61 -2.33 3.24
C TRP A 31 -5.99 -2.51 4.62
N GLY A 32 -6.74 -2.30 5.71
CA GLY A 32 -6.20 -2.41 7.07
C GLY A 32 -5.04 -1.44 7.36
N LEU A 33 -4.94 -0.36 6.59
CA LEU A 33 -3.84 0.59 6.69
C LEU A 33 -4.03 1.53 7.89
N PRO A 34 -2.94 1.95 8.56
CA PRO A 34 -3.02 2.86 9.70
C PRO A 34 -3.71 4.19 9.38
N THR A 35 -4.20 4.88 10.41
CA THR A 35 -4.93 6.16 10.27
C THR A 35 -4.14 7.25 9.56
N ASP A 36 -2.80 7.16 9.55
CA ASP A 36 -1.89 8.07 8.87
C ASP A 36 -1.74 7.77 7.35
N PHE A 37 -2.36 6.69 6.87
CA PHE A 37 -2.60 6.39 5.44
C PHE A 37 -4.10 6.47 5.09
N PRO A 38 -4.74 7.66 5.21
CA PRO A 38 -6.20 7.78 5.17
C PRO A 38 -6.83 7.42 3.81
N GLU A 39 -6.06 7.34 2.73
CA GLU A 39 -6.59 7.26 1.35
C GLU A 39 -6.48 5.87 0.71
N GLY A 40 -5.79 4.92 1.37
CA GLY A 40 -5.52 3.60 0.83
C GLY A 40 -4.68 3.61 -0.45
N PRO A 41 -4.49 2.46 -1.12
CA PRO A 41 -3.92 2.38 -2.46
C PRO A 41 -4.79 3.07 -3.50
N ASP A 42 -4.23 3.34 -4.67
CA ASP A 42 -5.00 3.85 -5.80
C ASP A 42 -6.07 2.86 -6.26
N LYS A 43 -7.16 3.37 -6.83
CA LYS A 43 -8.35 2.56 -7.14
C LYS A 43 -8.03 1.45 -8.15
N ASP A 44 -7.32 1.79 -9.22
CA ASP A 44 -6.90 0.85 -10.25
C ASP A 44 -5.98 -0.26 -9.72
N MET A 45 -5.17 0.03 -8.70
CA MET A 45 -4.32 -0.98 -8.04
C MET A 45 -5.15 -1.89 -7.12
N ALA A 46 -6.10 -1.30 -6.38
CA ALA A 46 -7.04 -2.04 -5.55
C ALA A 46 -7.96 -2.95 -6.38
N ASP A 47 -8.45 -2.45 -7.51
CA ASP A 47 -9.38 -3.15 -8.39
C ASP A 47 -8.76 -4.45 -8.94
N LEU A 48 -7.44 -4.48 -9.21
CA LEU A 48 -6.74 -5.68 -9.67
C LEU A 48 -6.86 -6.84 -8.66
N VAL A 49 -6.65 -6.55 -7.38
CA VAL A 49 -6.78 -7.54 -6.31
C VAL A 49 -8.25 -7.90 -6.09
N MET A 50 -9.14 -6.90 -6.09
CA MET A 50 -10.57 -7.16 -5.92
C MET A 50 -11.13 -8.05 -7.01
N GLU A 51 -10.69 -7.88 -8.26
CA GLU A 51 -11.13 -8.70 -9.38
C GLU A 51 -10.62 -10.13 -9.28
N ALA A 52 -9.36 -10.32 -8.87
CA ALA A 52 -8.82 -11.65 -8.60
C ALA A 52 -9.64 -12.38 -7.52
N LEU A 53 -9.92 -11.70 -6.40
CA LEU A 53 -10.73 -12.24 -5.31
C LEU A 53 -12.17 -12.55 -5.76
N ARG A 54 -12.79 -11.72 -6.61
CA ARG A 54 -14.10 -12.02 -7.20
C ARG A 54 -14.06 -13.30 -8.03
N GLY A 55 -13.00 -13.48 -8.83
CA GLY A 55 -12.76 -14.71 -9.59
C GLY A 55 -12.66 -15.97 -8.71
N GLU A 56 -12.18 -15.81 -7.47
CA GLU A 56 -12.13 -16.86 -6.44
C GLU A 56 -13.46 -17.08 -5.69
N GLY A 57 -14.51 -16.34 -6.07
CA GLY A 57 -15.83 -16.42 -5.44
C GLY A 57 -15.98 -15.50 -4.23
N VAL A 58 -15.16 -14.45 -4.10
CA VAL A 58 -15.38 -13.42 -3.07
C VAL A 58 -16.45 -12.43 -3.50
N THR A 59 -17.48 -12.26 -2.68
CA THR A 59 -18.52 -11.24 -2.89
C THR A 59 -18.25 -10.03 -2.00
N PHE A 60 -18.25 -8.83 -2.59
CA PHE A 60 -18.01 -7.58 -1.88
C PHE A 60 -19.30 -6.77 -1.73
N HIS A 61 -19.68 -6.48 -0.48
CA HIS A 61 -20.72 -5.52 -0.14
C HIS A 61 -20.08 -4.26 0.42
N LEU A 62 -19.64 -3.38 -0.48
CA LEU A 62 -19.01 -2.13 -0.12
C LEU A 62 -20.05 -1.05 0.19
N GLY A 63 -19.69 -0.12 1.07
CA GLY A 63 -20.57 0.98 1.41
C GLY A 63 -21.85 0.48 2.05
N THR A 64 -21.73 -0.45 3.00
CA THR A 64 -22.81 -0.93 3.84
C THR A 64 -22.36 -0.92 5.30
N ALA A 65 -23.34 -0.77 6.19
CA ALA A 65 -23.17 -0.70 7.62
C ALA A 65 -23.73 -1.93 8.32
N VAL A 66 -22.96 -2.57 9.20
CA VAL A 66 -23.49 -3.67 10.01
C VAL A 66 -24.34 -3.08 11.13
N VAL A 67 -25.64 -3.37 11.11
CA VAL A 67 -26.61 -2.80 12.07
C VAL A 67 -27.11 -3.81 13.09
N ASP A 68 -27.05 -5.11 12.77
CA ASP A 68 -27.41 -6.18 13.69
C ASP A 68 -26.62 -7.47 13.41
N ALA A 69 -26.49 -8.32 14.43
CA ALA A 69 -25.92 -9.64 14.30
C ALA A 69 -26.61 -10.62 15.26
N ALA A 70 -27.09 -11.72 14.71
CA ALA A 70 -27.81 -12.76 15.44
C ALA A 70 -27.20 -14.14 15.21
N GLN A 71 -27.43 -15.05 16.16
CA GLN A 71 -27.07 -16.46 16.02
C GLN A 71 -28.29 -17.33 16.32
N ALA A 72 -28.64 -18.21 15.38
CA ALA A 72 -29.74 -19.16 15.52
C ALA A 72 -29.38 -20.48 14.83
N ASN A 73 -29.68 -21.61 15.48
CA ASN A 73 -29.47 -22.96 14.93
C ASN A 73 -28.05 -23.20 14.38
N GLY A 74 -27.02 -22.64 15.04
CA GLY A 74 -25.61 -22.77 14.63
C GLY A 74 -25.14 -21.78 13.56
N LEU A 75 -26.06 -21.10 12.87
CA LEU A 75 -25.77 -20.10 11.85
C LEU A 75 -25.67 -18.70 12.45
N LYS A 76 -24.80 -17.86 11.87
CA LYS A 76 -24.64 -16.45 12.21
C LYS A 76 -25.24 -15.62 11.08
N THR A 77 -26.13 -14.71 11.41
CA THR A 77 -26.75 -13.77 10.48
C THR A 77 -26.28 -12.36 10.80
N VAL A 78 -25.84 -11.63 9.79
CA VAL A 78 -25.45 -10.22 9.89
C VAL A 78 -26.43 -9.41 9.05
N THR A 79 -27.07 -8.42 9.66
CA THR A 79 -27.90 -7.44 8.95
C THR A 79 -27.03 -6.25 8.61
N VAL A 80 -26.99 -5.90 7.33
CA VAL A 80 -26.36 -4.67 6.86
C VAL A 80 -27.38 -3.67 6.36
N GLU A 81 -27.04 -2.39 6.40
CA GLU A 81 -27.82 -1.26 5.91
C GLU A 81 -26.96 -0.44 4.95
N ASP A 82 -27.48 -0.09 3.77
CA ASP A 82 -26.75 0.78 2.84
C ASP A 82 -27.04 2.28 3.08
N ARG A 83 -26.47 3.15 2.24
CA ARG A 83 -26.66 4.61 2.35
C ARG A 83 -28.09 5.07 2.13
N GLU A 84 -28.90 4.26 1.46
CA GLU A 84 -30.31 4.53 1.18
C GLU A 84 -31.22 3.98 2.30
N GLY A 85 -30.63 3.39 3.35
CA GLY A 85 -31.36 2.75 4.44
C GLY A 85 -31.91 1.37 4.09
N ARG A 86 -31.53 0.80 2.93
CA ARG A 86 -31.98 -0.55 2.54
C ARG A 86 -31.21 -1.58 3.35
N ARG A 87 -31.95 -2.54 3.90
CA ARG A 87 -31.38 -3.61 4.72
C ARG A 87 -31.29 -4.93 3.98
N ALA A 88 -30.24 -5.68 4.27
CA ALA A 88 -30.03 -7.04 3.76
C ALA A 88 -29.42 -7.93 4.85
N ASP A 89 -29.89 -9.18 4.91
CA ASP A 89 -29.39 -10.19 5.85
C ASP A 89 -28.47 -11.17 5.12
N TYR A 90 -27.30 -11.43 5.72
CA TYR A 90 -26.35 -12.43 5.24
C TYR A 90 -26.12 -13.48 6.30
N THR A 91 -26.37 -14.75 5.96
CA THR A 91 -26.24 -15.88 6.89
C THR A 91 -25.07 -16.77 6.51
N ALA A 92 -24.28 -17.20 7.50
CA ALA A 92 -23.16 -18.10 7.30
C ALA A 92 -22.82 -18.96 8.53
N ASP A 93 -21.99 -19.98 8.29
CA ASP A 93 -21.48 -20.87 9.32
C ASP A 93 -20.47 -20.17 10.23
N THR A 94 -19.66 -19.27 9.68
CA THR A 94 -18.59 -18.56 10.41
C THR A 94 -18.60 -17.07 10.09
N LEU A 95 -18.32 -16.26 11.11
CA LEU A 95 -18.14 -14.82 11.03
C LEU A 95 -16.74 -14.45 11.54
N LEU A 96 -15.97 -13.73 10.73
CA LEU A 96 -14.67 -13.17 11.08
C LEU A 96 -14.79 -11.65 11.24
N LEU A 97 -14.43 -11.16 12.43
CA LEU A 97 -14.38 -9.74 12.76
C LEU A 97 -12.98 -9.19 12.49
N ALA A 98 -12.85 -8.36 11.45
CA ALA A 98 -11.55 -7.82 11.01
C ALA A 98 -11.59 -6.28 10.91
N GLN A 99 -12.10 -5.61 11.95
CA GLN A 99 -12.34 -4.16 11.97
C GLN A 99 -11.11 -3.30 12.31
N GLY A 100 -9.97 -3.92 12.60
CA GLY A 100 -8.74 -3.25 13.01
C GLY A 100 -8.24 -3.68 14.38
N ARG A 101 -7.30 -2.92 14.92
CA ARG A 101 -6.56 -3.23 16.15
C ARG A 101 -6.57 -2.01 17.08
N THR A 102 -6.62 -2.25 18.37
CA THR A 102 -6.54 -1.20 19.41
C THR A 102 -5.26 -1.38 20.22
N ALA A 103 -4.60 -0.26 20.57
CA ALA A 103 -3.42 -0.26 21.42
C ALA A 103 -3.72 -0.87 22.80
N ASN A 104 -2.91 -1.83 23.23
CA ASN A 104 -3.07 -2.50 24.53
C ASN A 104 -2.46 -1.67 25.66
N THR A 105 -3.25 -0.74 26.21
CA THR A 105 -2.80 0.18 27.29
C THR A 105 -3.57 0.05 28.60
N ALA A 106 -4.62 -0.78 28.62
CA ALA A 106 -5.42 -1.01 29.81
C ALA A 106 -4.58 -1.61 30.95
N GLY A 107 -4.76 -1.11 32.17
CA GLY A 107 -4.06 -1.62 33.36
C GLY A 107 -2.62 -1.14 33.54
N LEU A 108 -2.05 -0.39 32.60
CA LEU A 108 -0.67 0.10 32.69
C LEU A 108 -0.50 1.32 33.63
N GLY A 109 -1.59 1.93 34.08
CA GLY A 109 -1.53 3.10 34.98
C GLY A 109 -0.89 4.35 34.38
N LEU A 110 -0.86 4.47 33.04
CA LEU A 110 -0.18 5.54 32.30
C LEU A 110 -0.62 6.95 32.72
N GLU A 111 -1.92 7.15 32.98
CA GLU A 111 -2.47 8.42 33.46
C GLU A 111 -1.89 8.82 34.82
N ARG A 112 -1.66 7.85 35.73
CA ARG A 112 -1.13 8.10 37.08
C ARG A 112 0.32 8.56 37.07
N ILE A 113 1.06 8.21 36.02
CA ILE A 113 2.47 8.60 35.84
C ILE A 113 2.64 9.77 34.86
N GLY A 114 1.54 10.39 34.41
CA GLY A 114 1.55 11.57 33.55
C GLY A 114 1.81 11.32 32.07
N VAL A 115 1.72 10.06 31.60
CA VAL A 115 1.82 9.72 30.18
C VAL A 115 0.53 10.09 29.45
N THR A 116 0.64 10.94 28.43
CA THR A 116 -0.50 11.39 27.62
C THR A 116 -0.92 10.33 26.61
N MET A 117 -2.23 10.11 26.50
CA MET A 117 -2.86 9.22 25.53
C MET A 117 -3.51 10.01 24.39
N THR A 118 -3.57 9.40 23.22
CA THR A 118 -4.42 9.80 22.09
C THR A 118 -5.55 8.78 21.94
N PRO A 119 -6.59 9.06 21.11
CA PRO A 119 -7.60 8.04 20.78
C PRO A 119 -7.03 6.73 20.19
N ASN A 120 -5.83 6.79 19.61
CA ASN A 120 -5.22 5.67 18.90
C ASN A 120 -4.13 4.93 19.69
N GLY A 121 -3.62 5.51 20.79
CA GLY A 121 -2.48 4.96 21.53
C GLY A 121 -1.71 5.99 22.35
N ILE A 122 -0.50 5.63 22.79
CA ILE A 122 0.38 6.51 23.58
C ILE A 122 0.88 7.66 22.71
N ALA A 123 0.71 8.90 23.16
CA ALA A 123 1.23 10.07 22.46
C ALA A 123 2.76 10.10 22.55
N VAL A 124 3.43 10.23 21.39
CA VAL A 124 4.89 10.35 21.32
C VAL A 124 5.34 11.48 20.41
N ASP A 125 6.51 12.05 20.68
CA ASP A 125 7.19 12.97 19.77
C ASP A 125 7.92 12.23 18.63
N HIS A 126 8.54 12.97 17.70
CA HIS A 126 9.32 12.38 16.61
C HIS A 126 10.55 11.58 17.06
N ARG A 127 10.94 11.64 18.34
CA ARG A 127 12.01 10.83 18.93
C ARG A 127 11.46 9.66 19.75
N LEU A 128 10.15 9.40 19.63
CA LEU A 128 9.41 8.34 20.29
C LEU A 128 9.36 8.48 21.82
N ARG A 129 9.49 9.72 22.31
CA ARG A 129 9.35 10.06 23.74
C ARG A 129 7.90 10.39 24.06
N THR A 130 7.42 9.91 25.19
CA THR A 130 6.13 10.32 25.75
C THR A 130 6.20 11.73 26.35
N SER A 131 5.09 12.22 26.93
CA SER A 131 5.08 13.43 27.77
C SER A 131 6.07 13.36 28.94
N CYS A 132 6.41 12.16 29.40
CA CYS A 132 7.50 11.90 30.33
C CYS A 132 8.81 11.67 29.57
N LYS A 133 9.76 12.61 29.60
CA LYS A 133 10.98 12.59 28.76
C LYS A 133 11.89 11.36 28.91
N HIS A 134 11.74 10.60 29.99
CA HIS A 134 12.49 9.38 30.28
C HIS A 134 11.72 8.09 29.94
N ILE A 135 10.48 8.21 29.45
CA ILE A 135 9.61 7.10 29.04
C ILE A 135 9.40 7.20 27.52
N PHE A 136 9.58 6.07 26.84
CA PHE A 136 9.45 5.92 25.39
C PHE A 136 8.36 4.91 25.07
N ALA A 137 7.80 4.99 23.87
CA ALA A 137 6.86 4.00 23.34
C ALA A 137 7.15 3.74 21.85
N ALA A 138 6.98 2.51 21.42
CA ALA A 138 7.24 2.06 20.05
C ALA A 138 6.29 0.90 19.68
N GLY A 139 6.08 0.74 18.38
CA GLY A 139 5.18 -0.22 17.77
C GLY A 139 3.72 0.18 17.88
N ASP A 140 2.86 -0.83 17.74
CA ASP A 140 1.39 -0.71 17.71
C ASP A 140 0.78 0.11 18.85
N VAL A 141 1.46 0.18 20.01
CA VAL A 141 0.99 0.91 21.19
C VAL A 141 0.94 2.43 20.98
N THR A 142 1.69 2.96 20.02
CA THR A 142 1.67 4.38 19.64
C THR A 142 0.45 4.72 18.78
N GLY A 143 -0.12 3.72 18.10
CA GLY A 143 -1.24 3.89 17.18
C GLY A 143 -0.87 4.48 15.81
N ALA A 144 0.42 4.79 15.54
CA ALA A 144 0.85 5.43 14.30
C ALA A 144 0.96 4.44 13.12
N PHE A 145 1.84 3.44 13.22
CA PHE A 145 2.03 2.41 12.19
C PHE A 145 2.02 1.01 12.83
N GLN A 146 0.93 0.27 12.64
CA GLN A 146 0.74 -1.06 13.21
C GLN A 146 1.35 -2.15 12.30
N PHE A 147 2.63 -2.01 11.99
CA PHE A 147 3.40 -2.96 11.18
C PHE A 147 4.59 -3.49 11.95
N THR A 148 4.91 -4.77 11.75
CA THR A 148 6.07 -5.41 12.39
C THR A 148 7.39 -4.69 12.06
N HIS A 149 7.59 -4.29 10.79
CA HIS A 149 8.79 -3.55 10.41
C HIS A 149 8.82 -2.11 10.94
N ALA A 150 7.66 -1.48 11.15
CA ALA A 150 7.57 -0.19 11.82
C ALA A 150 7.99 -0.32 13.30
N ALA A 151 7.50 -1.33 14.01
CA ALA A 151 7.89 -1.59 15.40
C ALA A 151 9.40 -1.86 15.53
N GLY A 152 10.00 -2.62 14.61
CA GLY A 152 11.45 -2.85 14.58
C GLY A 152 12.26 -1.57 14.33
N TYR A 153 11.83 -0.75 13.36
CA TYR A 153 12.42 0.55 13.06
C TYR A 153 12.37 1.51 14.26
N GLU A 154 11.20 1.61 14.88
CA GLU A 154 10.96 2.44 16.06
C GLU A 154 11.76 1.96 17.28
N GLY A 155 11.84 0.65 17.49
CA GLY A 155 12.68 0.07 18.54
C GLY A 155 14.15 0.50 18.42
N GLY A 156 14.71 0.48 17.20
CA GLY A 156 16.06 0.98 16.94
C GLY A 156 16.24 2.47 17.26
N ILE A 157 15.21 3.28 17.02
CA ILE A 157 15.20 4.71 17.38
C ILE A 157 15.12 4.91 18.90
N VAL A 158 14.26 4.16 19.59
CA VAL A 158 14.15 4.20 21.05
C VAL A 158 15.48 3.82 21.70
N VAL A 159 16.11 2.72 21.26
CA VAL A 159 17.42 2.30 21.79
C VAL A 159 18.50 3.38 21.57
N ALA A 160 18.56 3.96 20.36
CA ALA A 160 19.50 5.06 20.08
C ALA A 160 19.30 6.27 21.01
N ASN A 161 18.05 6.69 21.22
CA ASN A 161 17.73 7.87 22.02
C ASN A 161 17.81 7.64 23.53
N ALA A 162 17.36 6.48 24.02
CA ALA A 162 17.23 6.18 25.44
C ALA A 162 18.53 5.65 26.05
N VAL A 163 19.22 4.75 25.33
CA VAL A 163 20.43 4.07 25.84
C VAL A 163 21.68 4.82 25.42
N PHE A 164 21.85 5.05 24.11
CA PHE A 164 23.07 5.66 23.57
C PHE A 164 23.06 7.19 23.58
N ARG A 165 21.90 7.79 23.88
CA ARG A 165 21.68 9.25 23.85
C ARG A 165 22.07 9.87 22.50
N LEU A 166 21.98 9.09 21.42
CA LEU A 166 22.21 9.52 20.05
C LEU A 166 20.88 10.04 19.48
N PRO A 167 20.72 11.35 19.25
CA PRO A 167 19.43 11.91 18.84
C PRO A 167 19.02 11.38 17.46
N ARG A 168 17.96 10.57 17.42
CA ARG A 168 17.39 10.03 16.18
C ARG A 168 15.91 10.32 16.12
N LYS A 169 15.41 10.68 14.94
CA LYS A 169 13.98 10.91 14.70
C LYS A 169 13.41 9.79 13.83
N ALA A 170 12.16 9.45 14.07
CA ALA A 170 11.36 8.64 13.16
C ALA A 170 10.97 9.46 11.93
N ASP A 171 11.15 8.87 10.76
CA ASP A 171 10.69 9.37 9.47
C ASP A 171 9.94 8.26 8.75
N TYR A 172 8.63 8.47 8.57
CA TYR A 172 7.72 7.52 7.97
C TYR A 172 7.43 7.82 6.49
N THR A 173 8.11 8.82 5.90
CA THR A 173 7.87 9.26 4.50
C THR A 173 7.97 8.10 3.50
N LEU A 174 8.89 7.17 3.76
CA LEU A 174 9.15 5.99 2.94
C LEU A 174 8.79 4.69 3.67
N MET A 175 7.80 4.72 4.58
CA MET A 175 7.32 3.50 5.25
C MET A 175 6.62 2.60 4.21
N PRO A 176 7.17 1.41 3.89
CA PRO A 176 6.52 0.51 2.95
C PRO A 176 5.39 -0.26 3.64
N TRP A 177 4.48 -0.83 2.85
CA TRP A 177 3.50 -1.81 3.31
C TRP A 177 3.18 -2.81 2.20
N CYS A 178 2.68 -3.98 2.58
CA CYS A 178 2.20 -5.00 1.66
C CYS A 178 0.97 -5.70 2.24
N THR A 179 -0.05 -5.87 1.40
CA THR A 179 -1.18 -6.77 1.64
C THR A 179 -0.92 -8.07 0.88
N TYR A 180 -0.78 -9.16 1.63
CA TYR A 180 -0.37 -10.46 1.10
C TYR A 180 -1.55 -11.30 0.58
N THR A 181 -2.36 -10.71 -0.30
CA THR A 181 -3.35 -11.42 -1.13
C THR A 181 -2.66 -12.10 -2.32
N ASP A 182 -3.41 -12.83 -3.14
CA ASP A 182 -2.96 -13.25 -4.48
C ASP A 182 -3.83 -12.58 -5.55
N PRO A 183 -3.30 -11.62 -6.34
CA PRO A 183 -1.94 -11.08 -6.27
C PRO A 183 -1.71 -10.20 -5.03
N GLU A 184 -0.43 -10.04 -4.65
CA GLU A 184 -0.03 -9.14 -3.56
C GLU A 184 -0.21 -7.67 -3.98
N LEU A 185 -0.44 -6.78 -3.02
CA LEU A 185 -0.45 -5.34 -3.24
C LEU A 185 0.51 -4.65 -2.27
N ALA A 186 1.58 -4.07 -2.82
CA ALA A 186 2.64 -3.41 -2.07
C ALA A 186 2.77 -1.94 -2.47
N SER A 187 3.19 -1.09 -1.54
CA SER A 187 3.39 0.33 -1.82
C SER A 187 4.42 1.00 -0.91
N ILE A 188 5.11 2.01 -1.44
CA ILE A 188 6.05 2.87 -0.72
C ILE A 188 5.90 4.32 -1.20
N GLY A 189 6.13 5.29 -0.31
CA GLY A 189 6.07 6.72 -0.65
C GLY A 189 4.65 7.18 -0.90
N MET A 190 4.44 8.08 -1.85
CA MET A 190 3.16 8.62 -2.28
C MET A 190 2.42 7.68 -3.25
N ASN A 191 1.12 7.92 -3.41
CA ASN A 191 0.31 7.39 -4.51
C ASN A 191 -0.44 8.57 -5.17
N GLU A 192 -1.19 8.31 -6.24
CA GLU A 192 -1.85 9.37 -7.01
C GLU A 192 -2.81 10.17 -6.12
N LYS A 193 -3.61 9.46 -5.31
CA LYS A 193 -4.56 10.10 -4.39
C LYS A 193 -3.87 11.09 -3.44
N ARG A 194 -2.77 10.67 -2.80
CA ARG A 194 -2.03 11.51 -1.85
C ARG A 194 -1.25 12.65 -2.51
N ALA A 195 -0.79 12.45 -3.74
CA ALA A 195 -0.16 13.51 -4.51
C ALA A 195 -1.19 14.58 -4.88
N ALA A 196 -2.36 14.15 -5.39
CA ALA A 196 -3.47 15.04 -5.72
C ALA A 196 -4.02 15.79 -4.49
N SER A 197 -4.20 15.12 -3.34
CA SER A 197 -4.72 15.77 -2.13
C SER A 197 -3.75 16.80 -1.53
N LYS A 198 -2.45 16.72 -1.88
CA LYS A 198 -1.43 17.71 -1.53
C LYS A 198 -1.17 18.76 -2.61
N GLY A 199 -1.89 18.73 -3.74
CA GLY A 199 -1.66 19.63 -4.87
C GLY A 199 -0.28 19.47 -5.50
N ILE A 200 0.29 18.26 -5.44
CA ILE A 200 1.57 17.94 -6.07
C ILE A 200 1.28 17.53 -7.50
N GLU A 201 1.85 18.25 -8.47
CA GLU A 201 1.84 17.84 -9.88
C GLU A 201 2.69 16.59 -10.06
N TYR A 202 2.14 15.59 -10.77
CA TYR A 202 2.81 14.31 -10.96
C TYR A 202 2.56 13.69 -12.34
N SER A 203 3.46 12.78 -12.72
CA SER A 203 3.28 11.88 -13.87
C SER A 203 3.29 10.43 -13.42
N VAL A 204 2.54 9.58 -14.14
CA VAL A 204 2.36 8.16 -13.82
C VAL A 204 3.01 7.31 -14.91
N TRP A 205 3.75 6.31 -14.48
CA TRP A 205 4.46 5.36 -15.33
C TRP A 205 4.13 3.93 -14.89
N THR A 206 3.77 3.06 -15.82
CA THR A 206 3.32 1.70 -15.50
C THR A 206 3.95 0.66 -16.39
N GLU A 207 4.15 -0.53 -15.84
CA GLU A 207 4.48 -1.74 -16.61
C GLU A 207 3.62 -2.90 -16.11
N GLU A 208 3.12 -3.70 -17.04
CA GLU A 208 2.24 -4.84 -16.76
C GLU A 208 3.08 -6.12 -16.60
N PHE A 209 2.70 -7.00 -15.68
CA PHE A 209 3.32 -8.33 -15.56
C PHE A 209 3.10 -9.20 -16.80
N LEU A 210 2.09 -8.87 -17.63
CA LEU A 210 1.88 -9.50 -18.94
C LEU A 210 3.07 -9.33 -19.90
N ALA A 211 3.89 -8.29 -19.72
CA ALA A 211 5.11 -8.07 -20.51
C ALA A 211 6.38 -8.64 -19.85
N ASN A 212 6.24 -9.38 -18.74
CA ASN A 212 7.34 -10.01 -18.02
C ASN A 212 7.38 -11.53 -18.32
N ASP A 213 8.47 -11.99 -18.95
CA ASP A 213 8.60 -13.38 -19.40
C ASP A 213 8.59 -14.40 -18.26
N ARG A 214 9.12 -14.04 -17.08
CA ARG A 214 9.05 -14.90 -15.89
C ARG A 214 7.60 -15.05 -15.41
N ALA A 215 6.86 -13.95 -15.33
CA ALA A 215 5.46 -13.96 -14.91
C ALA A 215 4.57 -14.76 -15.88
N LEU A 216 4.82 -14.62 -17.19
CA LEU A 216 4.16 -15.43 -18.22
C LEU A 216 4.48 -16.92 -18.07
N ALA A 217 5.76 -17.27 -17.91
CA ALA A 217 6.19 -18.66 -17.76
C ALA A 217 5.62 -19.34 -16.50
N GLU A 218 5.36 -18.57 -15.45
CA GLU A 218 4.75 -19.06 -14.20
C GLU A 218 3.21 -19.02 -14.23
N GLY A 219 2.58 -18.50 -15.30
CA GLY A 219 1.13 -18.33 -15.37
C GLY A 219 0.58 -17.28 -14.40
N ARG A 220 1.43 -16.39 -13.90
CA ARG A 220 1.11 -15.35 -12.90
C ARG A 220 1.33 -13.95 -13.46
N SER A 221 0.80 -13.69 -14.65
CA SER A 221 1.01 -12.44 -15.40
C SER A 221 0.03 -11.31 -15.06
N GLY A 222 -0.88 -11.53 -14.12
CA GLY A 222 -1.86 -10.54 -13.69
C GLY A 222 -1.24 -9.41 -12.85
N GLY A 223 -1.63 -8.18 -13.16
CA GLY A 223 -1.26 -6.99 -12.39
C GLY A 223 -0.15 -6.14 -13.03
N LYS A 224 0.31 -5.13 -12.29
CA LYS A 224 1.27 -4.11 -12.77
C LYS A 224 2.08 -3.47 -11.66
N ILE A 225 3.17 -2.82 -12.05
CA ILE A 225 3.83 -1.77 -11.27
C ILE A 225 3.34 -0.40 -11.73
N LYS A 226 3.23 0.53 -10.78
CA LYS A 226 2.95 1.94 -10.99
C LYS A 226 3.98 2.79 -10.25
N MET A 227 4.69 3.64 -10.97
CA MET A 227 5.67 4.59 -10.45
C MET A 227 5.16 6.02 -10.66
N ILE A 228 5.33 6.87 -9.64
CA ILE A 228 4.91 8.27 -9.67
C ILE A 228 6.12 9.17 -9.58
N LEU A 229 6.22 10.12 -10.51
CA LEU A 229 7.24 11.16 -10.52
C LEU A 229 6.62 12.53 -10.26
N ASP A 230 7.27 13.37 -9.46
CA ASP A 230 6.89 14.78 -9.34
C ASP A 230 7.29 15.61 -10.58
N GLU A 231 6.97 16.89 -10.58
CA GLU A 231 7.35 17.87 -11.62
C GLU A 231 8.86 17.96 -11.89
N LYS A 232 9.69 17.56 -10.92
CA LYS A 232 11.16 17.52 -11.02
C LYS A 232 11.67 16.14 -11.41
N GLU A 233 10.77 15.27 -11.84
CA GLU A 233 11.04 13.89 -12.25
C GLU A 233 11.64 13.02 -11.15
N LYS A 234 11.44 13.41 -9.88
CA LYS A 234 11.84 12.61 -8.73
C LYS A 234 10.76 11.57 -8.45
N VAL A 235 11.17 10.33 -8.23
CA VAL A 235 10.24 9.28 -7.77
C VAL A 235 9.74 9.64 -6.37
N ILE A 236 8.43 9.84 -6.25
CA ILE A 236 7.77 10.16 -4.98
C ILE A 236 7.01 8.96 -4.41
N GLY A 237 6.74 7.94 -5.21
CA GLY A 237 6.21 6.68 -4.72
C GLY A 237 5.97 5.63 -5.79
N VAL A 238 5.76 4.40 -5.32
CA VAL A 238 5.55 3.22 -6.16
C VAL A 238 4.46 2.34 -5.54
N GLN A 239 3.63 1.75 -6.39
CA GLN A 239 2.69 0.70 -6.04
C GLN A 239 2.92 -0.50 -6.96
N ILE A 240 2.86 -1.72 -6.43
CA ILE A 240 2.97 -2.97 -7.20
C ILE A 240 1.78 -3.84 -6.82
N ALA A 241 0.98 -4.23 -7.80
CA ALA A 241 -0.05 -5.25 -7.66
C ALA A 241 0.37 -6.42 -8.55
N GLY A 242 0.70 -7.58 -8.00
CA GLY A 242 1.18 -8.71 -8.80
C GLY A 242 1.94 -9.76 -7.99
N PRO A 243 2.55 -10.75 -8.65
CA PRO A 243 3.31 -11.79 -7.98
C PRO A 243 4.51 -11.21 -7.23
N ARG A 244 4.65 -11.57 -5.95
CA ARG A 244 5.75 -11.16 -5.07
C ARG A 244 5.93 -9.64 -4.96
N ALA A 245 4.84 -8.87 -5.01
CA ALA A 245 4.87 -7.41 -4.94
C ALA A 245 5.65 -6.89 -3.72
N GLY A 246 5.52 -7.53 -2.55
CA GLY A 246 6.23 -7.16 -1.34
C GLY A 246 7.75 -7.29 -1.46
N ASP A 247 8.23 -8.37 -2.09
CA ASP A 247 9.66 -8.58 -2.33
C ASP A 247 10.20 -7.61 -3.37
N LEU A 248 9.44 -7.38 -4.45
CA LEU A 248 9.81 -6.46 -5.52
C LEU A 248 9.88 -5.00 -5.04
N LEU A 249 9.03 -4.64 -4.07
CA LEU A 249 9.05 -3.33 -3.43
C LEU A 249 10.34 -3.07 -2.65
N GLY A 250 11.03 -4.13 -2.19
CA GLY A 250 12.28 -4.03 -1.44
C GLY A 250 13.39 -3.27 -2.21
N GLU A 251 13.45 -3.41 -3.54
CA GLU A 251 14.36 -2.64 -4.39
C GLU A 251 14.05 -1.14 -4.33
N TRP A 252 12.76 -0.77 -4.32
CA TRP A 252 12.32 0.62 -4.21
C TRP A 252 12.58 1.23 -2.84
N VAL A 253 12.58 0.43 -1.76
CA VAL A 253 13.05 0.89 -0.45
C VAL A 253 14.49 1.39 -0.53
N ALA A 254 15.38 0.61 -1.17
CA ALA A 254 16.78 0.98 -1.35
C ALA A 254 16.95 2.16 -2.32
N ILE A 255 16.23 2.18 -3.45
CA ILE A 255 16.29 3.25 -4.45
C ILE A 255 15.87 4.59 -3.86
N LEU A 256 14.71 4.64 -3.18
CA LEU A 256 14.16 5.88 -2.63
C LEU A 256 14.94 6.31 -1.39
N GLY A 257 15.28 5.38 -0.50
CA GLY A 257 16.05 5.67 0.71
C GLY A 257 17.49 6.11 0.41
N GLY A 258 18.10 5.58 -0.66
CA GLY A 258 19.45 5.94 -1.11
C GLY A 258 19.51 7.11 -2.08
N GLY A 259 18.38 7.66 -2.53
CA GLY A 259 18.35 8.72 -3.53
C GLY A 259 18.94 8.30 -4.89
N VAL A 260 18.76 7.04 -5.27
CA VAL A 260 19.29 6.47 -6.51
C VAL A 260 18.59 7.10 -7.71
N ARG A 261 19.37 7.50 -8.73
CA ARG A 261 18.84 8.09 -9.95
C ARG A 261 18.13 7.03 -10.80
N LEU A 262 17.01 7.38 -11.43
CA LEU A 262 16.29 6.49 -12.34
C LEU A 262 17.13 5.98 -13.51
N SER A 263 18.09 6.77 -14.00
CA SER A 263 19.05 6.33 -15.02
C SER A 263 19.90 5.15 -14.55
N THR A 264 20.23 5.09 -13.26
CA THR A 264 20.96 3.97 -12.65
C THR A 264 20.10 2.72 -12.60
N VAL A 265 18.82 2.86 -12.24
CA VAL A 265 17.86 1.74 -12.22
C VAL A 265 17.64 1.18 -13.62
N ALA A 266 17.38 2.06 -14.61
CA ALA A 266 17.19 1.65 -16.00
C ALA A 266 18.44 1.00 -16.63
N GLY A 267 19.64 1.46 -16.22
CA GLY A 267 20.92 0.92 -16.69
C GLY A 267 21.39 -0.34 -15.94
N ALA A 268 20.74 -0.72 -14.84
CA ALA A 268 21.12 -1.88 -14.05
C ALA A 268 20.91 -3.19 -14.83
N VAL A 269 21.77 -4.17 -14.57
CA VAL A 269 21.65 -5.52 -15.13
C VAL A 269 20.90 -6.39 -14.12
N HIS A 270 19.59 -6.54 -14.32
CA HIS A 270 18.78 -7.51 -13.61
C HIS A 270 18.97 -8.91 -14.22
N PRO A 271 19.08 -9.97 -13.42
CA PRO A 271 19.07 -11.34 -13.93
C PRO A 271 17.81 -11.62 -14.75
N TYR A 272 17.96 -12.42 -15.81
CA TYR A 272 16.87 -12.78 -16.73
C TYR A 272 16.70 -14.31 -16.82
N PRO A 273 15.45 -14.82 -16.86
CA PRO A 273 14.19 -14.09 -16.66
C PRO A 273 13.85 -14.00 -15.16
N THR A 274 13.52 -12.81 -14.67
CA THR A 274 13.03 -12.59 -13.29
C THR A 274 11.87 -11.59 -13.21
N LEU A 275 11.05 -11.70 -12.16
CA LEU A 275 9.99 -10.72 -11.88
C LEU A 275 10.56 -9.31 -11.62
N ALA A 276 11.77 -9.23 -11.04
CA ALA A 276 12.45 -7.98 -10.70
C ALA A 276 12.74 -7.08 -11.90
N GLU A 277 12.80 -7.64 -13.11
CA GLU A 277 12.93 -6.86 -14.34
C GLU A 277 11.81 -5.82 -14.51
N ILE A 278 10.65 -6.00 -13.88
CA ILE A 278 9.55 -5.03 -13.96
C ILE A 278 9.93 -3.66 -13.37
N ASN A 279 10.77 -3.64 -12.32
CA ASN A 279 11.30 -2.41 -11.72
C ASN A 279 12.21 -1.66 -12.70
N LYS A 280 13.09 -2.41 -13.39
CA LYS A 280 13.92 -1.86 -14.47
C LYS A 280 13.08 -1.34 -15.62
N ARG A 281 12.07 -2.09 -16.05
CA ARG A 281 11.22 -1.72 -17.20
C ARG A 281 10.46 -0.43 -16.93
N VAL A 282 9.85 -0.24 -15.76
CA VAL A 282 9.09 1.00 -15.48
C VAL A 282 9.99 2.24 -15.43
N ALA A 283 11.21 2.11 -14.89
CA ALA A 283 12.22 3.16 -14.96
C ALA A 283 12.69 3.39 -16.41
N GLY A 284 12.92 2.32 -17.17
CA GLY A 284 13.33 2.34 -18.57
C GLY A 284 12.31 3.02 -19.48
N THR A 285 11.01 2.77 -19.27
CA THR A 285 9.92 3.38 -20.03
C THR A 285 9.93 4.89 -19.91
N PHE A 286 10.12 5.42 -18.69
CA PHE A 286 10.35 6.84 -18.49
C PHE A 286 11.62 7.34 -19.19
N ILE A 287 12.77 6.70 -18.96
CA ILE A 287 14.06 7.12 -19.53
C ILE A 287 14.05 7.08 -21.07
N SER A 288 13.31 6.15 -21.68
CA SER A 288 13.18 6.04 -23.14
C SER A 288 12.61 7.31 -23.77
N THR A 289 11.69 8.00 -23.08
CA THR A 289 11.10 9.25 -23.60
C THR A 289 12.12 10.38 -23.72
N LYS A 290 13.15 10.36 -22.87
CA LYS A 290 14.26 11.32 -22.93
C LYS A 290 15.24 10.99 -24.05
N ILE A 291 15.60 9.71 -24.18
CA ILE A 291 16.53 9.23 -25.20
C ILE A 291 15.91 9.41 -26.60
N PHE A 292 14.64 9.09 -26.78
CA PHE A 292 13.95 9.25 -28.07
C PHE A 292 13.26 10.60 -28.22
N SER A 293 13.68 11.63 -27.47
CA SER A 293 13.16 12.98 -27.63
C SER A 293 13.51 13.56 -28.99
N GLU A 294 12.61 14.37 -29.57
CA GLU A 294 12.84 14.98 -30.90
C GLU A 294 14.10 15.85 -30.95
N ARG A 295 14.50 16.44 -29.82
CA ARG A 295 15.76 17.18 -29.70
C ARG A 295 16.96 16.27 -29.88
N LEU A 296 16.99 15.11 -29.23
CA LEU A 296 18.10 14.16 -29.39
C LEU A 296 18.10 13.52 -30.78
N LYS A 297 16.91 13.16 -31.31
CA LYS A 297 16.80 12.66 -32.70
C LYS A 297 17.29 13.68 -33.73
N LYS A 298 17.04 14.98 -33.52
CA LYS A 298 17.56 16.05 -34.38
C LYS A 298 19.08 16.18 -34.25
N GLY A 299 19.61 16.13 -33.03
CA GLY A 299 21.06 16.13 -32.79
C GLY A 299 21.77 14.93 -33.43
N LEU A 300 21.24 13.71 -33.24
CA LEU A 300 21.78 12.50 -33.86
C LEU A 300 21.71 12.54 -35.38
N ARG A 301 20.61 13.04 -35.97
CA ARG A 301 20.50 13.26 -37.41
C ARG A 301 21.52 14.29 -37.92
N PHE A 302 21.78 15.33 -37.14
CA PHE A 302 22.76 16.36 -37.49
C PHE A 302 24.21 15.84 -37.43
N PHE A 303 24.60 15.13 -36.37
CA PHE A 303 25.97 14.67 -36.19
C PHE A 303 26.32 13.37 -36.93
N PHE A 304 25.37 12.44 -37.06
CA PHE A 304 25.63 11.11 -37.63
C PHE A 304 24.98 10.88 -38.99
N GLN A 305 24.34 11.90 -39.60
CA GLN A 305 23.61 11.79 -40.86
C GLN A 305 22.66 10.57 -40.92
N LEU A 306 22.09 10.18 -39.77
CA LEU A 306 21.23 9.01 -39.63
C LEU A 306 20.02 9.14 -40.55
N LYS A 307 20.01 8.35 -41.65
CA LYS A 307 18.88 8.21 -42.57
C LYS A 307 18.04 7.01 -42.14
N GLY A 308 16.93 7.25 -41.44
CA GLY A 308 15.97 6.21 -41.05
C GLY A 308 15.11 6.62 -39.84
N PRO A 309 13.92 6.01 -39.65
CA PRO A 309 13.08 6.30 -38.49
C PRO A 309 13.71 5.73 -37.21
N LEU A 310 14.07 6.61 -36.27
CA LEU A 310 14.38 6.23 -34.88
C LEU A 310 13.07 5.87 -34.18
N ARG A 311 12.66 4.60 -34.27
CA ARG A 311 11.50 4.06 -33.56
C ARG A 311 11.88 3.84 -32.08
N ASN A 312 10.98 4.20 -31.17
CA ASN A 312 11.14 3.84 -29.76
C ASN A 312 10.92 2.31 -29.67
N PRO A 313 11.89 1.50 -29.23
CA PRO A 313 11.67 0.07 -29.04
C PRO A 313 10.59 -0.24 -27.99
N CYS A 314 10.25 0.73 -27.13
CA CYS A 314 9.14 0.64 -26.16
C CYS A 314 7.78 1.12 -26.68
N SER A 315 7.67 1.70 -27.89
CA SER A 315 6.34 1.95 -28.46
C SER A 315 5.76 0.60 -28.85
N ARG A 316 4.64 0.22 -28.21
CA ARG A 316 3.87 -0.98 -28.56
C ARG A 316 3.81 -1.10 -30.08
N ILE A 317 4.24 -2.25 -30.59
CA ILE A 317 3.88 -2.66 -31.94
C ILE A 317 2.38 -2.94 -31.84
N ASP A 318 1.55 -1.96 -32.18
CA ASP A 318 0.14 -2.21 -32.47
C ASP A 318 0.10 -3.33 -33.52
N ARG A 319 -0.45 -4.48 -33.12
CA ARG A 319 -0.90 -5.53 -34.01
C ARG A 319 -2.42 -5.56 -33.99
#